data_AF-A0A3C0GRK5-F1
#
_entry.id   AF-A0A3C0GRK5-F1
#
_cell.length_a   1.000
_cell.length_b   1.000
_cell.length_c   1.000
_cell.angle_alpha   90.00
_cell.angle_beta   90.00
_cell.angle_gamma   90.00
#
_symmetry.space_group_name_H-M   'P 1'
#
loop_
_entity.id
_entity.type
_entity.pdbx_description
1 polymer ?
#
loop_
_entity_poly.entity_id
_entity_poly.type
_entity_poly.pdbx_seq_one_letter_code
_entity_poly.pdbx_strand_id
1 'polypeptide(L)'
;MTGEVEAFGGDSEEEARWLDRHGFPNAVQWRQYPAASDALLEQAAAAGDGVARTLLDERRLRTDPDAQTRLLLAGAEGNLYALQVLSAYKARPKGEVGEAYAISRVAEMRGDVMLSLSRPVVFAGRLSQVDQMTAEAEALVLNHHLNQIYRQKYGVDPPAIEPRPYQVDDF
;
A
#
# COMPACT_ATOMS: atom_id res chain seq x y z
N MET A 1 -25.61 11.27 3.20
CA MET A 1 -24.61 10.56 4.03
C MET A 1 -23.44 10.22 3.12
N THR A 2 -22.59 11.21 2.81
CA THR A 2 -21.62 11.12 1.69
C THR A 2 -20.18 11.48 2.07
N GLY A 3 -19.90 11.85 3.32
CA GLY A 3 -18.55 12.32 3.72
C GLY A 3 -17.63 11.25 4.30
N GLU A 4 -17.96 9.96 4.16
CA GLU A 4 -17.28 8.89 4.93
C GLU A 4 -16.26 8.09 4.09
N VAL A 5 -16.35 8.10 2.75
CA VAL A 5 -15.44 7.36 1.83
C VAL A 5 -14.35 8.25 1.20
N GLU A 6 -14.33 9.55 1.53
CA GLU A 6 -13.54 10.57 0.79
C GLU A 6 -12.02 10.48 0.98
N ALA A 7 -11.49 9.89 2.07
CA ALA A 7 -10.06 9.97 2.37
C ALA A 7 -9.16 9.18 1.39
N PHE A 8 -9.70 8.13 0.78
CA PHE A 8 -9.03 7.39 -0.29
C PHE A 8 -9.69 7.60 -1.64
N GLY A 9 -10.77 8.39 -1.72
CA GLY A 9 -11.56 8.59 -2.93
C GLY A 9 -12.29 7.30 -3.32
N GLY A 10 -13.26 6.84 -2.52
CA GLY A 10 -14.24 5.86 -3.01
C GLY A 10 -15.44 6.60 -3.55
N ASP A 11 -15.32 7.08 -4.79
CA ASP A 11 -16.37 7.88 -5.45
C ASP A 11 -17.51 6.98 -5.95
N SER A 12 -17.31 5.66 -5.92
CA SER A 12 -18.29 4.61 -6.21
C SER A 12 -18.30 3.47 -5.18
N GLU A 13 -19.42 2.75 -5.07
CA GLU A 13 -19.49 1.53 -4.23
C GLU A 13 -18.49 0.45 -4.67
N GLU A 14 -18.19 0.39 -5.97
CA GLU A 14 -17.27 -0.60 -6.52
C GLU A 14 -15.84 -0.35 -6.05
N GLU A 15 -15.42 0.92 -6.09
CA GLU A 15 -14.14 1.36 -5.60
C GLU A 15 -14.02 1.19 -4.08
N ALA A 16 -15.07 1.50 -3.31
CA ALA A 16 -15.09 1.24 -1.87
C ALA A 16 -14.88 -0.24 -1.54
N ARG A 17 -15.52 -1.16 -2.30
CA ARG A 17 -15.29 -2.60 -2.14
C ARG A 17 -13.89 -3.02 -2.58
N TRP A 18 -13.33 -2.37 -3.59
CA TRP A 18 -11.95 -2.63 -4.02
C TRP A 18 -10.95 -2.21 -2.93
N LEU A 19 -11.14 -1.04 -2.34
CA LEU A 19 -10.31 -0.51 -1.25
C LEU A 19 -10.34 -1.44 -0.03
N ASP A 20 -11.54 -1.90 0.37
CA ASP A 20 -11.72 -2.86 1.48
C ASP A 20 -10.96 -4.18 1.21
N ARG A 21 -11.09 -4.76 0.01
CA ARG A 21 -10.37 -5.99 -0.38
C ARG A 21 -8.85 -5.83 -0.36
N HIS A 22 -8.33 -4.62 -0.59
CA HIS A 22 -6.90 -4.34 -0.65
C HIS A 22 -6.34 -3.72 0.65
N GLY A 23 -7.08 -3.85 1.76
CA GLY A 23 -6.61 -3.53 3.09
C GLY A 23 -6.55 -2.03 3.42
N PHE A 24 -7.26 -1.20 2.65
CA PHE A 24 -7.38 0.22 2.95
C PHE A 24 -8.34 0.45 4.13
N PRO A 25 -8.05 1.43 5.01
CA PRO A 25 -8.96 1.78 6.09
C PRO A 25 -10.28 2.31 5.55
N ASN A 26 -11.39 1.79 6.08
CA ASN A 26 -12.70 2.40 5.87
C ASN A 26 -12.85 3.69 6.68
N ALA A 27 -13.98 4.39 6.50
CA ALA A 27 -14.33 5.64 7.17
C ALA A 27 -14.14 5.66 8.69
N VAL A 28 -14.52 4.56 9.34
CA VAL A 28 -14.51 4.45 10.79
C VAL A 28 -13.08 4.22 11.27
N GLN A 29 -12.38 3.29 10.64
CA GLN A 29 -10.97 2.99 10.93
C GLN A 29 -10.11 4.23 10.67
N TRP A 30 -10.32 4.93 9.55
CA TRP A 30 -9.57 6.13 9.20
C TRP A 30 -9.71 7.26 10.24
N ARG A 31 -10.90 7.41 10.83
CA ARG A 31 -11.13 8.41 11.87
C ARG A 31 -10.58 8.00 13.23
N GLN A 32 -10.73 6.72 13.58
CA GLN A 32 -10.48 6.25 14.95
C GLN A 32 -9.05 5.77 15.17
N TYR A 33 -8.49 5.03 14.22
CA TYR A 33 -7.23 4.33 14.41
C TYR A 33 -6.01 5.24 14.52
N PRO A 34 -5.93 6.41 13.85
CA PRO A 34 -4.81 7.33 14.06
C PRO A 34 -4.64 7.76 15.54
N ALA A 35 -5.76 7.90 16.28
CA ALA A 35 -5.75 8.29 17.68
C ALA A 35 -5.82 7.10 18.67
N ALA A 36 -5.99 5.88 18.17
CA ALA A 36 -6.06 4.68 19.01
C ALA A 36 -4.71 4.38 19.68
N SER A 37 -4.76 3.80 20.88
CA SER A 37 -3.55 3.29 21.54
C SER A 37 -3.02 2.04 20.83
N ASP A 38 -1.72 1.77 20.97
CA ASP A 38 -1.11 0.56 20.41
C ASP A 38 -1.81 -0.71 20.94
N ALA A 39 -2.19 -0.74 22.23
CA ALA A 39 -2.92 -1.88 22.81
C ALA A 39 -4.27 -2.13 22.13
N LEU A 40 -5.00 -1.08 21.72
CA LEU A 40 -6.27 -1.23 20.99
C LEU A 40 -6.01 -1.78 19.58
N LEU A 41 -5.01 -1.24 18.89
CA LEU A 41 -4.64 -1.75 17.57
C LEU A 41 -4.13 -3.19 17.64
N GLU A 42 -3.42 -3.58 18.70
CA GLU A 42 -2.93 -4.95 18.91
C GLU A 42 -4.10 -5.91 19.09
N GLN A 43 -5.10 -5.52 19.87
CA GLN A 43 -6.31 -6.31 20.05
C GLN A 43 -7.07 -6.49 18.73
N ALA A 44 -7.26 -5.41 17.97
CA ALA A 44 -7.92 -5.47 16.66
C ALA A 44 -7.13 -6.33 15.65
N ALA A 45 -5.81 -6.14 15.59
CA ALA A 45 -4.93 -6.92 14.72
C ALA A 45 -4.87 -8.40 15.11
N ALA A 46 -4.99 -8.73 16.40
CA ALA A 46 -5.10 -10.11 16.88
C ALA A 46 -6.46 -10.75 16.52
N ALA A 47 -7.52 -9.93 16.37
CA ALA A 47 -8.83 -10.36 15.89
C ALA A 47 -8.91 -10.47 14.34
N GLY A 48 -7.80 -10.20 13.63
CA GLY A 48 -7.73 -10.31 12.17
C GLY A 48 -7.91 -9.00 11.42
N ASP A 49 -7.97 -7.85 12.10
CA ASP A 49 -8.01 -6.55 11.41
C ASP A 49 -6.65 -6.22 10.78
N GLY A 50 -6.59 -6.35 9.44
CA GLY A 50 -5.38 -6.08 8.65
C GLY A 50 -4.97 -4.61 8.65
N VAL A 51 -5.92 -3.67 8.77
CA VAL A 51 -5.64 -2.23 8.84
C VAL A 51 -4.97 -1.91 10.16
N ALA A 52 -5.48 -2.45 11.27
CA ALA A 52 -4.87 -2.27 12.58
C ALA A 52 -3.44 -2.84 12.62
N ARG A 53 -3.20 -3.99 11.97
CA ARG A 53 -1.85 -4.55 11.81
C ARG A 53 -0.93 -3.61 11.03
N THR A 54 -1.38 -3.11 9.88
CA THR A 54 -0.60 -2.18 9.04
C THR A 54 -0.24 -0.90 9.80
N LEU A 55 -1.17 -0.31 10.56
CA LEU A 55 -0.92 0.90 11.35
C LEU A 55 0.03 0.65 12.53
N LEU A 56 -0.04 -0.53 13.16
CA LEU A 56 0.95 -0.90 14.17
C LEU A 56 2.35 -1.01 13.59
N ASP A 57 2.47 -1.67 12.44
CA ASP A 57 3.75 -1.81 11.76
C ASP A 57 4.27 -0.44 11.29
N GLU A 58 3.39 0.45 10.80
CA GLU A 58 3.73 1.84 10.49
C GLU A 58 4.37 2.56 11.68
N ARG A 59 3.73 2.51 12.85
CA ARG A 59 4.23 3.14 14.09
C ARG A 59 5.59 2.59 14.51
N ARG A 60 5.85 1.32 14.18
CA ARG A 60 7.06 0.58 14.52
C ARG A 60 8.18 0.71 13.49
N LEU A 61 7.95 1.35 12.33
CA LEU A 61 8.95 1.42 11.25
C LEU A 61 10.30 2.02 11.65
N ARG A 62 10.34 2.84 12.70
CA ARG A 62 11.57 3.47 13.21
C ARG A 62 12.29 2.66 14.29
N THR A 63 11.60 1.73 14.95
CA THR A 63 12.08 1.05 16.16
C THR A 63 12.15 -0.46 16.01
N ASP A 64 11.40 -1.04 15.07
CA ASP A 64 11.37 -2.45 14.77
C ASP A 64 11.84 -2.67 13.31
N PRO A 65 13.03 -3.27 13.10
CA PRO A 65 13.53 -3.55 11.76
C PRO A 65 12.62 -4.52 10.97
N ASP A 66 11.87 -5.39 11.66
CA ASP A 66 11.00 -6.37 11.01
C ASP A 66 9.67 -5.75 10.55
N ALA A 67 9.33 -4.53 10.96
CA ALA A 67 8.10 -3.86 10.53
C ALA A 67 8.07 -3.64 9.01
N GLN A 68 9.20 -3.30 8.39
CA GLN A 68 9.29 -3.16 6.93
C GLN A 68 9.01 -4.50 6.23
N THR A 69 9.60 -5.58 6.74
CA THR A 69 9.37 -6.94 6.24
C THR A 69 7.91 -7.33 6.36
N ARG A 70 7.26 -7.05 7.50
CA ARG A 70 5.83 -7.37 7.70
C ARG A 70 4.92 -6.60 6.75
N LEU A 71 5.20 -5.33 6.47
CA LEU A 71 4.45 -4.56 5.46
C LEU A 71 4.65 -5.11 4.05
N LEU A 72 5.86 -5.52 3.68
CA LEU A 72 6.12 -6.17 2.38
C LEU A 72 5.38 -7.51 2.26
N LEU A 73 5.38 -8.33 3.31
CA LEU A 73 4.65 -9.60 3.35
C LEU A 73 3.14 -9.37 3.22
N ALA A 74 2.59 -8.39 3.95
CA ALA A 74 1.19 -7.99 3.79
C ALA A 74 0.87 -7.57 2.35
N GLY A 75 1.76 -6.82 1.70
CA GLY A 75 1.64 -6.47 0.28
C GLY A 75 1.73 -7.66 -0.68
N ALA A 76 2.53 -8.68 -0.36
CA ALA A 76 2.56 -9.93 -1.11
C ALA A 76 1.20 -10.63 -1.09
N GLU A 77 0.46 -10.48 0.02
CA GLU A 77 -0.86 -11.06 0.28
C GLU A 77 -2.02 -10.19 -0.21
N GLY A 78 -1.76 -9.07 -0.89
CA GLY A 78 -2.78 -8.21 -1.49
C GLY A 78 -3.14 -6.96 -0.69
N ASN A 79 -2.50 -6.71 0.46
CA ASN A 79 -2.69 -5.46 1.22
C ASN A 79 -1.88 -4.32 0.57
N LEU A 80 -2.47 -3.64 -0.41
CA LEU A 80 -1.82 -2.54 -1.13
C LEU A 80 -1.65 -1.30 -0.25
N TYR A 81 -2.51 -1.12 0.76
CA TYR A 81 -2.33 -0.08 1.77
C TYR A 81 -1.00 -0.24 2.53
N ALA A 82 -0.60 -1.47 2.88
CA ALA A 82 0.69 -1.74 3.50
C ALA A 82 1.89 -1.35 2.61
N LEU A 83 1.79 -1.58 1.29
CA LEU A 83 2.80 -1.13 0.32
C LEU A 83 2.83 0.40 0.23
N GLN A 84 1.68 1.08 0.23
CA GLN A 84 1.64 2.54 0.22
C GLN A 84 2.27 3.14 1.49
N VAL A 85 1.97 2.59 2.67
CA VAL A 85 2.57 3.01 3.95
C VAL A 85 4.08 2.86 3.90
N LEU A 86 4.59 1.72 3.45
CA LEU A 86 6.03 1.48 3.35
C LEU A 86 6.69 2.42 2.33
N SER A 87 6.07 2.62 1.17
CA SER A 87 6.52 3.59 0.15
C SER A 87 6.60 5.00 0.73
N ALA A 88 5.57 5.46 1.44
CA ALA A 88 5.54 6.78 2.07
C ALA A 88 6.66 6.93 3.12
N TYR A 89 6.89 5.91 3.94
CA TYR A 89 7.98 5.90 4.91
C TYR A 89 9.35 6.01 4.23
N LYS A 90 9.60 5.22 3.18
CA LYS A 90 10.84 5.24 2.38
C LYS A 90 11.00 6.57 1.64
N ALA A 91 9.89 7.22 1.25
CA ALA A 91 9.87 8.52 0.59
C ALA A 91 10.09 9.71 1.55
N ARG A 92 10.34 9.50 2.85
CA ARG A 92 10.61 10.61 3.78
C ARG A 92 11.92 11.36 3.43
N PRO A 93 12.15 12.57 3.97
CA PRO A 93 13.46 13.23 3.86
C PRO A 93 14.59 12.32 4.37
N LYS A 94 15.66 12.16 3.58
CA LYS A 94 16.77 11.22 3.83
C LYS A 94 16.40 9.73 3.85
N GLY A 95 15.22 9.36 3.35
CA GLY A 95 14.86 7.97 3.09
C GLY A 95 15.38 7.45 1.74
N GLU A 96 15.07 6.20 1.45
CA GLU A 96 15.46 5.47 0.25
C GLU A 96 14.45 5.72 -0.88
N VAL A 97 14.61 6.84 -1.58
CA VAL A 97 13.63 7.31 -2.59
C VAL A 97 13.47 6.34 -3.76
N GLY A 98 14.54 5.66 -4.19
CA GLY A 98 14.46 4.63 -5.24
C GLY A 98 13.59 3.45 -4.82
N GLU A 99 13.80 2.92 -3.61
CA GLU A 99 12.97 1.85 -3.05
C GLU A 99 11.51 2.28 -2.89
N ALA A 100 11.27 3.50 -2.41
CA ALA A 100 9.92 4.06 -2.32
C ALA A 100 9.21 4.08 -3.69
N TYR A 101 9.92 4.53 -4.73
CA TYR A 101 9.41 4.53 -6.10
C TYR A 101 9.08 3.12 -6.55
N ALA A 102 10.00 2.17 -6.35
CA ALA A 102 9.83 0.78 -6.74
C ALA A 102 8.60 0.15 -6.05
N ILE A 103 8.43 0.38 -4.74
CA ILE A 103 7.28 -0.12 -3.97
C ILE A 103 5.97 0.50 -4.47
N SER A 104 5.94 1.82 -4.72
CA SER A 104 4.79 2.49 -5.34
C SER A 104 4.44 1.90 -6.70
N ARG A 105 5.45 1.59 -7.53
CA ARG A 105 5.26 0.93 -8.83
C ARG A 105 4.74 -0.49 -8.69
N VAL A 106 5.16 -1.24 -7.67
CA VAL A 106 4.62 -2.57 -7.37
C VAL A 106 3.14 -2.51 -6.99
N ALA A 107 2.74 -1.56 -6.15
CA ALA A 107 1.33 -1.38 -5.78
C ALA A 107 0.45 -1.05 -7.01
N GLU A 108 0.96 -0.23 -7.94
CA GLU A 108 0.28 0.04 -9.23
C GLU A 108 0.14 -1.24 -10.08
N MET A 109 1.23 -1.98 -10.27
CA MET A 109 1.22 -3.25 -11.01
C MET A 109 0.27 -4.29 -10.40
N ARG A 110 -0.08 -4.15 -9.12
CA ARG A 110 -0.99 -5.03 -8.38
C ARG A 110 -2.42 -4.54 -8.32
N GLY A 111 -2.74 -3.43 -8.98
CA GLY A 111 -4.12 -2.99 -9.19
C GLY A 111 -4.37 -1.54 -8.83
N ASP A 112 -3.50 -0.88 -8.05
CA ASP A 112 -3.72 0.51 -7.66
C ASP A 112 -3.28 1.51 -8.74
N VAL A 113 -4.04 1.54 -9.83
CA VAL A 113 -3.72 2.33 -11.03
C VAL A 113 -3.64 3.84 -10.75
N MET A 114 -4.27 4.33 -9.67
CA MET A 114 -4.22 5.74 -9.27
C MET A 114 -2.81 6.19 -8.86
N LEU A 115 -1.93 5.26 -8.48
CA LEU A 115 -0.53 5.57 -8.19
C LEU A 115 0.24 6.02 -9.43
N SER A 116 -0.20 5.66 -10.65
CA SER A 116 0.41 6.18 -11.88
C SER A 116 0.25 7.71 -12.01
N LEU A 117 -0.84 8.26 -11.48
CA LEU A 117 -1.17 9.69 -11.51
C LEU A 117 -0.43 10.45 -10.41
N SER A 118 -0.30 9.87 -9.22
CA SER A 118 0.30 10.54 -8.06
C SER A 118 1.83 10.38 -8.01
N ARG A 119 2.40 9.26 -8.48
CA ARG A 119 3.85 9.00 -8.44
C ARG A 119 4.69 10.11 -9.09
N PRO A 120 4.35 10.65 -10.27
CA PRO A 120 5.10 11.76 -10.85
C PRO A 120 5.17 13.00 -9.95
N VAL A 121 4.11 13.27 -9.18
CA VAL A 121 4.04 14.40 -8.24
C VAL A 121 4.86 14.12 -6.98
N VAL A 122 4.69 12.94 -6.37
CA VAL A 122 5.37 12.56 -5.12
C VAL A 122 6.89 12.47 -5.27
N PHE A 123 7.37 12.04 -6.44
CA PHE A 123 8.79 11.82 -6.72
C PHE A 123 9.42 12.91 -7.61
N ALA A 124 8.67 13.96 -7.95
CA ALA A 124 9.13 15.05 -8.80
C ALA A 124 10.46 15.65 -8.31
N GLY A 125 11.48 15.61 -9.18
CA GLY A 125 12.80 16.20 -8.89
C GLY A 125 13.60 15.49 -7.78
N ARG A 126 13.14 14.31 -7.32
CA ARG A 126 13.81 13.54 -6.25
C ARG A 126 14.67 12.40 -6.77
N LEU A 127 14.49 12.01 -8.02
CA LEU A 127 15.26 10.99 -8.72
C LEU A 127 15.73 11.57 -10.07
N SER A 128 16.95 11.22 -10.48
CA SER A 128 17.35 11.43 -11.87
C SER A 128 16.60 10.47 -12.78
N GLN A 129 16.64 10.71 -14.10
CA GLN A 129 16.04 9.79 -15.07
C GLN A 129 16.65 8.38 -14.98
N VAL A 130 17.96 8.28 -14.75
CA VAL A 130 18.67 6.99 -14.61
C VAL A 130 18.26 6.28 -13.32
N ASP A 131 18.15 7.01 -12.21
CA ASP A 131 17.70 6.42 -10.94
C ASP A 131 16.24 5.95 -11.04
N GLN A 132 15.40 6.70 -11.75
CA GLN A 132 14.02 6.29 -12.01
C GLN A 132 13.95 5.01 -12.85
N MET A 133 14.75 4.88 -13.91
CA MET A 133 14.83 3.64 -14.70
C MET A 133 15.32 2.46 -13.86
N THR A 134 16.26 2.71 -12.94
CA THR A 134 16.74 1.68 -12.00
C THR A 134 15.62 1.25 -11.07
N ALA A 135 14.86 2.19 -10.50
CA ALA A 135 13.73 1.90 -9.63
C ALA A 135 12.58 1.16 -10.35
N GLU A 136 12.33 1.45 -11.64
CA GLU A 136 11.39 0.68 -12.47
C GLU A 136 11.85 -0.78 -12.62
N ALA A 137 13.13 -1.02 -12.87
CA ALA A 137 13.67 -2.38 -12.95
C ALA A 137 13.59 -3.11 -11.59
N GLU A 138 13.91 -2.41 -10.50
CA GLU A 138 13.76 -2.93 -9.13
C GLU A 138 12.30 -3.28 -8.81
N ALA A 139 11.33 -2.50 -9.29
CA ALA A 139 9.92 -2.79 -9.11
C ALA A 139 9.53 -4.12 -9.76
N LEU A 140 10.03 -4.43 -10.95
CA LEU A 140 9.77 -5.70 -11.63
C LEU A 140 10.33 -6.88 -10.84
N VAL A 141 11.55 -6.75 -10.34
CA VAL A 141 12.20 -7.77 -9.49
C VAL A 141 11.43 -7.95 -8.19
N LEU A 142 11.07 -6.85 -7.51
CA LEU A 142 10.30 -6.87 -6.28
C LEU A 142 8.93 -7.51 -6.49
N ASN A 143 8.21 -7.16 -7.57
CA ASN A 143 6.91 -7.75 -7.86
C ASN A 143 6.99 -9.26 -8.08
N HIS A 144 8.03 -9.71 -8.80
CA HIS A 144 8.29 -11.14 -8.97
C HIS A 144 8.58 -11.83 -7.63
N HIS A 145 9.37 -11.19 -6.78
CA HIS A 145 9.68 -11.71 -5.44
C HIS A 145 8.44 -11.83 -4.55
N LEU A 146 7.57 -10.81 -4.54
CA LEU A 146 6.30 -10.88 -3.81
C LEU A 146 5.39 -12.01 -4.32
N ASN A 147 5.39 -12.28 -5.64
CA ASN A 147 4.67 -13.45 -6.18
C ASN A 147 5.28 -14.77 -5.69
N GLN A 148 6.61 -14.86 -5.57
CA GLN A 148 7.27 -16.05 -5.02
C GLN A 148 6.90 -16.26 -3.54
N ILE A 149 6.89 -15.20 -2.73
CA ILE A 149 6.45 -15.25 -1.32
C ILE A 149 5.03 -15.81 -1.22
N TYR A 150 4.10 -15.27 -2.02
CA TYR A 150 2.72 -15.75 -2.03
C TYR A 150 2.62 -17.25 -2.37
N ARG A 151 3.31 -17.69 -3.44
CA ARG A 151 3.34 -19.11 -3.82
C ARG A 151 3.93 -20.01 -2.75
N GLN A 152 5.00 -19.56 -2.08
CA GLN A 152 5.62 -20.33 -1.00
C GLN A 152 4.66 -20.51 0.18
N LYS A 153 3.84 -19.50 0.49
CA LYS A 153 2.88 -19.54 1.59
C LYS A 153 1.63 -20.35 1.26
N TYR A 154 1.04 -20.17 0.07
CA TYR A 154 -0.28 -20.71 -0.27
C TYR A 154 -0.24 -21.91 -1.24
N GLY A 155 0.92 -22.21 -1.84
CA GLY A 155 1.06 -23.32 -2.79
C GLY A 155 0.38 -23.10 -4.16
N VAL A 156 -0.13 -21.90 -4.41
CA VAL A 156 -0.84 -21.52 -5.64
C VAL A 156 -0.34 -20.17 -6.16
N ASP A 157 -0.57 -19.89 -7.43
CA ASP A 157 -0.28 -18.57 -8.00
C ASP A 157 -1.12 -17.47 -7.34
N PRO A 158 -0.61 -16.23 -7.25
CA PRO A 158 -1.39 -15.08 -6.79
C PRO A 158 -2.68 -14.92 -7.59
N PRO A 159 -3.75 -14.37 -6.97
CA PRO A 159 -4.98 -14.08 -7.68
C PRO A 159 -4.73 -13.11 -8.85
N ALA A 160 -5.63 -13.15 -9.84
CA ALA A 160 -5.59 -12.21 -10.94
C ALA A 160 -5.66 -10.76 -10.42
N ILE A 161 -4.93 -9.86 -11.07
CA ILE A 161 -4.91 -8.45 -10.71
C ILE A 161 -6.26 -7.84 -11.07
N GLU A 162 -6.96 -7.34 -10.06
CA GLU A 162 -8.18 -6.54 -10.22
C GLU A 162 -7.79 -5.06 -10.19
N PRO A 163 -7.85 -4.33 -11.32
CA PRO A 163 -7.54 -2.91 -11.31
C PRO A 163 -8.56 -2.14 -10.46
N ARG A 164 -8.08 -1.12 -9.75
CA ARG A 164 -8.92 -0.20 -8.99
C ARG A 164 -9.89 0.49 -9.96
N PRO A 165 -11.21 0.40 -9.70
CA PRO A 165 -12.20 1.13 -10.48
C PRO A 165 -11.95 2.64 -10.36
N TYR A 166 -12.07 3.37 -11.46
CA TYR A 166 -12.03 4.81 -11.50
C TYR A 166 -13.15 5.32 -12.40
N GLN A 167 -13.78 6.43 -12.01
CA GLN A 167 -14.74 7.09 -12.88
C GLN A 167 -13.98 7.94 -13.91
N VAL A 168 -14.25 7.71 -15.18
CA VAL A 168 -13.93 8.66 -16.24
C VAL A 168 -15.15 9.55 -16.35
N ASP A 169 -15.07 10.78 -15.85
CA ASP A 169 -16.07 11.78 -16.24
C ASP A 169 -15.92 11.97 -17.77
N ASP A 170 -16.98 11.69 -18.52
CA ASP A 170 -17.04 11.95 -19.95
C ASP A 170 -16.78 13.46 -20.17
N PHE A 171 -15.65 13.80 -20.79
CA PHE A 171 -15.24 15.17 -21.11
C PHE A 171 -16.16 15.84 -22.14
#